data_AF-A0A559KTP8-F1
#
_entry.id   AF-A0A559KTP8-F1
#
_cell.length_a   1.000
_cell.length_b   1.000
_cell.length_c   1.000
_cell.angle_alpha   90.00
_cell.angle_beta   90.00
_cell.angle_gamma   90.00
#
_symmetry.space_group_name_H-M   'P 1'
#
loop_
_entity.id
_entity.type
_entity.pdbx_description
1 polymer ?
#
loop_
_entity_poly.entity_id
_entity_poly.type
_entity_poly.pdbx_seq_one_letter_code
_entity_poly.pdbx_strand_id
1 'polypeptide(L)'
;MHGSSGYKSKLNGGSSTLPIVSHLHSTSLSFELTQGVFECLYSTFLMLPPLLSPAELQTPVPTADPYWSSSCEQWHLLPPPQPSPTLCALLSRVGLGDVAPASLEQLSKSAILFSASLQQAAESDLLRAMGLDSTGNTASQPSPALGIVTTLAQKAFDALSQVGCSQALRETDAGGSSNDFALLSRVLAMLSFTPLSLLFCYNKWQTTDIGQSNARSELSNTILQNVSRARHCLYYAAQVLQHFRTTRPATVLDIMGCLVCVLYMVLYVDIIEQQDPDSARRGAGVKTSSMEIIRLDQVVDVDLLNDWLQVRNNKRPHVPGVGFLHNDGSILRLYREGSRIMANGSSISRMAKVISNLLESQAKGYPPTDRTFIGLG
;
A
#
# COMPACT_ATOMS: atom_id res chain seq x y z
N MET A 1 0.94 -83.62 21.14
CA MET A 1 1.65 -82.69 22.04
C MET A 1 0.82 -81.41 22.07
N HIS A 2 -0.09 -81.25 23.05
CA HIS A 2 0.08 -80.40 24.25
C HIS A 2 0.53 -78.97 23.89
N GLY A 3 -0.19 -77.89 24.19
CA GLY A 3 -1.30 -77.71 25.12
C GLY A 3 -2.00 -76.36 24.95
N SER A 4 -2.98 -76.15 25.84
CA SER A 4 -4.02 -75.12 25.87
C SER A 4 -3.65 -73.89 26.72
N SER A 5 -4.55 -72.90 26.74
CA SER A 5 -4.69 -71.73 27.65
C SER A 5 -3.99 -70.44 27.22
N GLY A 6 -4.57 -69.23 27.28
CA GLY A 6 -5.84 -68.76 27.83
C GLY A 6 -5.86 -67.21 27.84
N TYR A 7 -7.08 -66.65 27.74
CA TYR A 7 -7.53 -65.25 27.93
C TYR A 7 -6.57 -64.18 28.50
N LYS A 8 -6.58 -62.98 27.88
CA LYS A 8 -7.15 -61.74 28.48
C LYS A 8 -7.15 -60.54 27.52
N SER A 9 -8.25 -59.81 27.58
CA SER A 9 -8.51 -58.51 26.96
C SER A 9 -7.66 -57.37 27.58
N LYS A 10 -7.33 -56.37 26.77
CA LYS A 10 -7.28 -54.96 27.21
C LYS A 10 -7.43 -54.01 26.02
N LEU A 11 -8.51 -53.25 26.08
CA LEU A 11 -8.75 -52.01 25.35
C LEU A 11 -7.67 -50.97 25.70
N ASN A 12 -7.17 -50.26 24.68
CA ASN A 12 -6.81 -48.84 24.64
C ASN A 12 -6.29 -48.60 23.22
N GLY A 13 -6.91 -47.79 22.37
CA GLY A 13 -7.28 -46.40 22.65
C GLY A 13 -6.10 -45.52 22.25
N GLY A 14 -5.96 -45.27 20.95
CA GLY A 14 -4.87 -44.49 20.37
C GLY A 14 -5.23 -44.05 18.96
N SER A 15 -6.11 -43.05 18.87
CA SER A 15 -6.50 -42.37 17.64
C SER A 15 -5.28 -41.72 17.00
N SER A 16 -4.74 -42.35 15.96
CA SER A 16 -3.84 -41.71 15.00
C SER A 16 -4.69 -40.93 14.00
N THR A 17 -5.16 -39.75 14.40
CA THR A 17 -5.77 -38.77 13.49
C THR A 17 -4.70 -37.81 12.99
N LEU A 18 -4.47 -37.90 11.67
CA LEU A 18 -3.59 -37.10 10.82
C LEU A 18 -3.94 -35.59 10.80
N PRO A 19 -2.99 -34.73 10.37
CA PRO A 19 -3.02 -33.26 10.47
C PRO A 19 -3.81 -32.59 9.33
N ILE A 20 -5.06 -32.99 9.10
CA ILE A 20 -5.87 -32.52 7.95
C ILE A 20 -6.77 -31.32 8.33
N VAL A 21 -7.06 -31.13 9.62
CA VAL A 21 -8.04 -30.12 10.07
C VAL A 21 -7.49 -28.68 10.07
N SER A 22 -6.17 -28.49 10.16
CA SER A 22 -5.55 -27.14 10.13
C SER A 22 -5.50 -26.51 8.74
N HIS A 23 -5.62 -27.29 7.67
CA HIS A 23 -5.55 -26.77 6.30
C HIS A 23 -6.89 -26.22 5.76
N LEU A 24 -8.02 -26.69 6.31
CA LEU A 24 -9.37 -26.35 5.81
C LEU A 24 -9.96 -25.07 6.42
N HIS A 25 -9.53 -24.67 7.62
CA HIS A 25 -9.92 -23.38 8.20
C HIS A 25 -9.24 -22.18 7.50
N SER A 26 -8.08 -22.42 6.87
CA SER A 26 -7.27 -21.40 6.19
C SER A 26 -7.87 -21.00 4.83
N THR A 27 -8.52 -21.91 4.11
CA THR A 27 -9.02 -21.67 2.75
C THR A 27 -10.23 -20.74 2.69
N SER A 28 -11.19 -20.88 3.61
CA SER A 28 -12.41 -20.05 3.59
C SER A 28 -12.18 -18.64 4.13
N LEU A 29 -11.34 -18.48 5.16
CA LEU A 29 -10.91 -17.16 5.64
C LEU A 29 -10.10 -16.44 4.55
N SER A 30 -9.34 -17.21 3.75
CA SER A 30 -8.63 -16.67 2.59
C SER A 30 -9.56 -16.12 1.52
N PHE A 31 -10.71 -16.76 1.25
CA PHE A 31 -11.66 -16.28 0.22
C PHE A 31 -12.28 -14.92 0.59
N GLU A 32 -12.76 -14.76 1.83
CA GLU A 32 -13.31 -13.49 2.33
C GLU A 32 -12.27 -12.37 2.35
N LEU A 33 -11.07 -12.68 2.85
CA LEU A 33 -9.96 -11.72 2.84
C LEU A 33 -9.58 -11.34 1.41
N THR A 34 -9.66 -12.27 0.45
CA THR A 34 -9.33 -12.01 -0.95
C THR A 34 -10.35 -11.07 -1.59
N GLN A 35 -11.66 -11.31 -1.41
CA GLN A 35 -12.70 -10.43 -1.97
C GLN A 35 -12.67 -9.03 -1.35
N GLY A 36 -12.51 -8.94 -0.03
CA GLY A 36 -12.38 -7.64 0.66
C GLY A 36 -11.13 -6.88 0.23
N VAL A 37 -10.01 -7.56 -0.01
CA VAL A 37 -8.78 -6.95 -0.56
C VAL A 37 -9.01 -6.44 -1.98
N PHE A 38 -9.75 -7.17 -2.84
CA PHE A 38 -10.08 -6.70 -4.18
C PHE A 38 -10.92 -5.42 -4.16
N GLU A 39 -12.02 -5.37 -3.42
CA GLU A 39 -12.85 -4.16 -3.30
C GLU A 39 -12.04 -2.97 -2.76
N CYS A 40 -11.19 -3.19 -1.74
CA CYS A 40 -10.29 -2.16 -1.22
C CYS A 40 -9.27 -1.69 -2.25
N LEU A 41 -8.70 -2.59 -3.06
CA LEU A 41 -7.80 -2.27 -4.16
C LEU A 41 -8.49 -1.38 -5.20
N TYR A 42 -9.69 -1.76 -5.62
CA TYR A 42 -10.48 -1.01 -6.59
C TYR A 42 -10.86 0.37 -6.05
N SER A 43 -11.29 0.46 -4.80
CA SER A 43 -11.64 1.74 -4.19
C SER A 43 -10.44 2.67 -4.05
N THR A 44 -9.31 2.13 -3.58
CA THR A 44 -8.07 2.91 -3.39
C THR A 44 -7.47 3.39 -4.70
N PHE A 45 -7.39 2.52 -5.71
CA PHE A 45 -6.63 2.79 -6.93
C PHE A 45 -7.46 3.28 -8.10
N LEU A 46 -8.72 2.86 -8.22
CA LEU A 46 -9.62 3.31 -9.29
C LEU A 46 -10.55 4.44 -8.86
N MET A 47 -10.46 4.90 -7.60
CA MET A 47 -11.34 5.95 -7.06
C MET A 47 -12.82 5.60 -7.19
N LEU A 48 -13.14 4.30 -7.22
CA LEU A 48 -14.51 3.82 -7.29
C LEU A 48 -15.09 3.79 -5.86
N PRO A 49 -16.35 4.21 -5.68
CA PRO A 49 -17.03 3.97 -4.42
C PRO A 49 -17.02 2.45 -4.17
N PRO A 50 -16.64 1.99 -2.97
CA PRO A 50 -16.65 0.57 -2.68
C PRO A 50 -18.10 0.06 -2.82
N LEU A 51 -18.28 -1.09 -3.49
CA LEU A 51 -19.63 -1.65 -3.70
C LEU A 51 -20.22 -2.13 -2.37
N LEU A 52 -19.35 -2.51 -1.45
CA LEU A 52 -19.67 -2.88 -0.09
C LEU A 52 -19.37 -1.72 0.85
N SER A 53 -20.31 -1.38 1.72
CA SER A 53 -20.05 -0.47 2.82
C SER A 53 -18.93 -1.02 3.71
N PRO A 54 -18.19 -0.16 4.45
CA PRO A 54 -17.18 -0.62 5.40
C PRO A 54 -17.72 -1.62 6.42
N ALA A 55 -19.01 -1.54 6.77
CA ALA A 55 -19.67 -2.50 7.66
C ALA A 55 -19.93 -3.86 6.98
N GLU A 56 -20.25 -3.87 5.68
CA GLU A 56 -20.46 -5.10 4.90
C GLU A 56 -19.15 -5.82 4.62
N LEU A 57 -18.05 -5.09 4.38
CA LEU A 57 -16.69 -5.64 4.28
C LEU A 57 -16.21 -6.33 5.57
N GLN A 58 -16.89 -6.06 6.69
CA GLN A 58 -16.58 -6.61 8.01
C GLN A 58 -17.54 -7.72 8.42
N THR A 59 -18.59 -7.97 7.62
CA THR A 59 -19.57 -9.02 7.92
C THR A 59 -18.93 -10.36 7.54
N PRO A 60 -18.76 -11.30 8.50
CA PRO A 60 -18.25 -12.61 8.18
C PRO A 60 -19.23 -13.29 7.22
N VAL A 61 -18.74 -13.75 6.08
CA VAL A 61 -19.55 -14.53 5.14
C VAL A 61 -19.67 -15.94 5.75
N PRO A 62 -20.73 -16.71 5.47
CA PRO A 62 -20.83 -18.08 5.97
C PRO A 62 -19.60 -18.90 5.54
N THR A 63 -18.71 -19.16 6.50
CA THR A 63 -17.30 -19.53 6.28
C THR A 63 -17.07 -21.05 6.23
N ALA A 64 -18.13 -21.84 6.08
CA ALA A 64 -17.96 -23.28 5.99
C ALA A 64 -18.10 -23.72 4.53
N ASP A 65 -16.98 -24.11 3.92
CA ASP A 65 -16.93 -24.96 2.73
C ASP A 65 -18.01 -26.08 2.73
N PRO A 66 -18.37 -26.72 3.88
CA PRO A 66 -19.50 -27.65 3.89
C PRO A 66 -20.85 -27.00 3.55
N TYR A 67 -21.14 -25.75 3.92
CA TYR A 67 -22.40 -25.09 3.51
C TYR A 67 -22.45 -24.86 1.99
N TRP A 68 -21.34 -24.42 1.39
CA TRP A 68 -21.26 -24.15 -0.05
C TRP A 68 -21.23 -25.43 -0.91
N SER A 69 -20.79 -26.55 -0.34
CA SER A 69 -20.79 -27.86 -1.00
C SER A 69 -21.99 -28.74 -0.65
N SER A 70 -22.86 -28.30 0.26
CA SER A 70 -24.04 -29.04 0.71
C SER A 70 -25.27 -28.77 -0.17
N SER A 71 -26.11 -29.79 -0.33
CA SER A 71 -27.44 -29.62 -0.91
C SER A 71 -28.36 -28.84 0.04
N CYS A 72 -29.43 -28.24 -0.49
CA CYS A 72 -30.41 -27.47 0.29
C CYS A 72 -30.94 -28.23 1.53
N GLU A 73 -31.13 -29.56 1.40
CA GLU A 73 -31.63 -30.42 2.48
C GLU A 73 -30.58 -30.67 3.58
N GLN A 74 -29.28 -30.60 3.24
CA GLN A 74 -28.16 -30.84 4.15
C GLN A 74 -27.80 -29.61 4.98
N TRP A 75 -28.26 -28.42 4.58
CA TRP A 75 -27.98 -27.16 5.29
C TRP A 75 -28.47 -27.16 6.74
N HIS A 76 -29.63 -27.77 7.01
CA HIS A 76 -30.20 -27.83 8.36
C HIS A 76 -29.47 -28.79 9.30
N LEU A 77 -28.62 -29.68 8.78
CA LEU A 77 -27.86 -30.67 9.55
C LEU A 77 -26.45 -30.20 9.91
N LEU A 78 -25.99 -29.09 9.31
CA LEU A 78 -24.66 -28.55 9.58
C LEU A 78 -24.66 -27.74 10.88
N PRO A 79 -23.62 -27.91 11.73
CA PRO A 79 -23.48 -27.15 12.95
C PRO A 79 -23.38 -25.66 12.63
N PRO A 80 -24.03 -24.77 13.41
CA PRO A 80 -24.01 -23.33 13.14
C PRO A 80 -22.56 -22.86 13.01
N PRO A 81 -22.26 -22.01 12.02
CA PRO A 81 -20.89 -21.58 11.76
C PRO A 81 -20.30 -20.97 13.05
N GLN A 82 -19.15 -21.50 13.46
CA GLN A 82 -18.36 -20.91 14.55
C GLN A 82 -18.02 -19.48 14.15
N PRO A 83 -18.20 -18.47 15.03
CA PRO A 83 -17.89 -17.10 14.70
C PRO A 83 -16.39 -16.96 14.49
N SER A 84 -15.97 -16.86 13.22
CA SER A 84 -14.64 -16.42 12.85
C SER A 84 -14.44 -14.97 13.33
N PRO A 85 -13.24 -14.60 13.82
CA PRO A 85 -12.98 -13.23 14.21
C PRO A 85 -13.16 -12.32 12.99
N THR A 86 -14.10 -11.38 13.08
CA THR A 86 -14.36 -10.43 12.00
C THR A 86 -13.13 -9.58 11.74
N LEU A 87 -13.00 -9.06 10.52
CA LEU A 87 -11.92 -8.12 10.19
C LEU A 87 -11.91 -6.92 11.16
N CYS A 88 -13.09 -6.48 11.58
CA CYS A 88 -13.27 -5.41 12.57
C CYS A 88 -12.69 -5.77 13.94
N ALA A 89 -12.90 -7.01 14.41
CA ALA A 89 -12.32 -7.51 15.64
C ALA A 89 -10.79 -7.68 15.54
N LEU A 90 -10.26 -8.04 14.37
CA LEU A 90 -8.82 -8.11 14.14
C LEU A 90 -8.19 -6.72 14.10
N LEU A 91 -8.81 -5.79 13.38
CA LEU A 91 -8.38 -4.40 13.30
C LEU A 91 -8.36 -3.75 14.68
N SER A 92 -9.41 -3.95 15.48
CA SER A 92 -9.48 -3.41 16.84
C SER A 92 -8.39 -3.97 17.73
N ARG A 93 -8.13 -5.28 17.66
CA ARG A 93 -7.05 -5.89 18.42
C ARG A 93 -5.66 -5.39 18.00
N VAL A 94 -5.42 -5.19 16.71
CA VAL A 94 -4.15 -4.61 16.24
C VAL A 94 -4.03 -3.15 16.69
N GLY A 95 -5.10 -2.36 16.57
CA GLY A 95 -5.11 -0.96 16.99
C GLY A 95 -5.00 -0.75 18.51
N LEU A 96 -5.45 -1.72 19.31
CA LEU A 96 -5.27 -1.77 20.76
C LEU A 96 -3.90 -2.34 21.18
N GLY A 97 -3.17 -2.97 20.26
CA GLY A 97 -1.88 -3.63 20.53
C GLY A 97 -1.99 -5.04 21.10
N ASP A 98 -3.19 -5.63 21.15
CA ASP A 98 -3.47 -6.96 21.70
C ASP A 98 -2.97 -8.11 20.80
N VAL A 99 -2.71 -7.83 19.52
CA VAL A 99 -2.17 -8.80 18.56
C VAL A 99 -0.82 -8.30 18.06
N ALA A 100 0.24 -9.04 18.39
CA ALA A 100 1.55 -8.77 17.85
C ALA A 100 1.50 -8.95 16.31
N PRO A 101 1.88 -7.95 15.50
CA PRO A 101 1.83 -8.06 14.05
C PRO A 101 2.58 -9.30 13.53
N ALA A 102 3.61 -9.76 14.21
CA ALA A 102 4.36 -10.96 13.84
C ALA A 102 3.50 -12.25 13.78
N SER A 103 2.46 -12.38 14.62
CA SER A 103 1.65 -13.61 14.71
C SER A 103 0.54 -13.72 13.67
N LEU A 104 0.27 -12.65 12.92
CA LEU A 104 -0.76 -12.64 11.87
C LEU A 104 -0.22 -13.18 10.55
N GLU A 105 -1.06 -13.96 9.86
CA GLU A 105 -0.80 -14.36 8.48
C GLU A 105 -0.73 -13.13 7.56
N GLN A 106 0.06 -13.23 6.49
CA GLN A 106 0.33 -12.10 5.59
C GLN A 106 -0.94 -11.56 4.90
N LEU A 107 -1.84 -12.46 4.50
CA LEU A 107 -3.11 -12.08 3.90
C LEU A 107 -3.99 -11.30 4.88
N SER A 108 -4.03 -11.74 6.15
CA SER A 108 -4.75 -11.01 7.21
C SER A 108 -4.15 -9.64 7.46
N LYS A 109 -2.81 -9.52 7.47
CA LYS A 109 -2.14 -8.21 7.60
C LYS A 109 -2.51 -7.27 6.46
N SER A 110 -2.49 -7.76 5.21
CA SER A 110 -2.87 -6.96 4.04
C SER A 110 -4.32 -6.51 4.12
N ALA A 111 -5.25 -7.41 4.49
CA ALA A 111 -6.66 -7.07 4.61
C ALA A 111 -6.91 -6.03 5.73
N ILE A 112 -6.33 -6.22 6.92
CA ILE A 112 -6.47 -5.28 8.04
C ILE A 112 -5.88 -3.91 7.64
N LEU A 113 -4.71 -3.91 7.01
CA LEU A 113 -4.07 -2.68 6.55
C LEU A 113 -4.92 -1.93 5.52
N PHE A 114 -5.50 -2.62 4.54
CA PHE A 114 -6.41 -2.03 3.57
C PHE A 114 -7.65 -1.44 4.22
N SER A 115 -8.31 -2.20 5.08
CA SER A 115 -9.52 -1.72 5.74
C SER A 115 -9.24 -0.54 6.66
N ALA A 116 -8.11 -0.54 7.37
CA ALA A 116 -7.69 0.60 8.17
C ALA A 116 -7.45 1.85 7.30
N SER A 117 -6.78 1.69 6.15
CA SER A 117 -6.58 2.78 5.19
C SER A 117 -7.89 3.31 4.60
N LEU A 118 -8.85 2.41 4.27
CA LEU A 118 -10.14 2.79 3.71
C LEU A 118 -11.00 3.53 4.74
N GLN A 119 -11.03 3.04 5.98
CA GLN A 119 -11.72 3.71 7.08
C GLN A 119 -11.17 5.10 7.33
N GLN A 120 -9.84 5.24 7.36
CA GLN A 120 -9.19 6.54 7.51
C GLN A 120 -9.55 7.51 6.38
N ALA A 121 -9.56 7.03 5.13
CA ALA A 121 -9.92 7.86 3.97
C ALA A 121 -11.38 8.31 4.02
N ALA A 122 -12.31 7.37 4.26
CA ALA A 122 -13.74 7.67 4.37
C ALA A 122 -14.05 8.65 5.52
N GLU A 123 -13.36 8.50 6.65
CA GLU A 123 -13.50 9.41 7.78
C GLU A 123 -12.92 10.80 7.48
N SER A 124 -11.76 10.88 6.83
CA SER A 124 -11.20 12.16 6.40
C SER A 124 -12.12 12.89 5.41
N ASP A 125 -12.71 12.16 4.46
CA ASP A 125 -13.67 12.73 3.52
C ASP A 125 -14.94 13.22 4.22
N LEU A 126 -15.42 12.49 5.23
CA LEU A 126 -16.55 12.90 6.07
C LEU A 126 -16.22 14.17 6.87
N LEU A 127 -15.05 14.24 7.50
CA LEU A 127 -14.60 15.43 8.24
C LEU A 127 -14.48 16.64 7.31
N ARG A 128 -13.95 16.45 6.10
CA ARG A 128 -13.90 17.47 5.05
C ARG A 128 -15.29 17.96 4.66
N ALA A 129 -16.21 17.03 4.40
CA ALA A 129 -17.59 17.34 4.04
C ALA A 129 -18.34 18.09 5.15
N MET A 130 -18.03 17.79 6.41
CA MET A 130 -18.56 18.50 7.57
C MET A 130 -17.88 19.85 7.84
N GLY A 131 -16.84 20.22 7.08
CA GLY A 131 -16.03 21.41 7.34
C GLY A 131 -15.25 21.34 8.66
N LEU A 132 -15.04 20.12 9.18
CA LEU A 132 -14.35 19.84 10.44
C LEU A 132 -12.87 19.48 10.24
N ASP A 133 -12.37 19.53 9.00
CA ASP A 133 -10.93 19.48 8.70
C ASP A 133 -10.26 20.75 9.27
N SER A 134 -9.99 20.71 10.58
CA SER A 134 -9.38 21.82 11.31
C SER A 134 -7.91 21.93 10.93
N THR A 135 -7.63 22.84 9.99
CA THR A 135 -6.29 23.45 9.83
C THR A 135 -6.17 24.72 10.69
N GLY A 136 -6.97 24.87 11.74
CA GLY A 136 -7.00 26.08 12.55
C GLY A 136 -7.65 25.87 13.90
N ASN A 137 -6.84 26.01 14.96
CA ASN A 137 -7.20 26.17 16.37
C ASN A 137 -8.67 26.59 16.59
N THR A 138 -9.50 25.69 17.13
CA THR A 138 -10.29 25.88 18.38
C THR A 138 -11.28 24.74 18.56
N ALA A 139 -11.30 24.23 19.80
CA ALA A 139 -12.28 23.36 20.44
C ALA A 139 -13.62 23.10 19.71
N SER A 140 -13.65 22.11 18.84
CA SER A 140 -14.84 21.28 18.63
C SER A 140 -14.41 19.82 18.71
N GLN A 141 -14.72 19.19 19.84
CA GLN A 141 -14.43 17.78 20.05
C GLN A 141 -15.28 16.96 19.06
N PRO A 142 -14.68 16.12 18.20
CA PRO A 142 -15.45 15.14 17.45
C PRO A 142 -16.16 14.21 18.43
N SER A 143 -17.34 13.70 18.04
CA SER A 143 -18.14 12.79 18.86
C SER A 143 -17.27 11.64 19.43
N PRO A 144 -17.39 11.27 20.72
CA PRO A 144 -16.48 10.32 21.37
C PRO A 144 -16.36 8.98 20.62
N ALA A 145 -17.46 8.48 20.04
CA ALA A 145 -17.48 7.23 19.29
C ALA A 145 -16.74 7.35 17.94
N LEU A 146 -16.88 8.49 17.25
CA LEU A 146 -16.16 8.77 16.00
C LEU A 146 -14.66 8.95 16.27
N GLY A 147 -14.30 9.64 17.36
CA GLY A 147 -12.91 9.82 17.79
C GLY A 147 -12.21 8.53 18.23
N ILE A 148 -12.93 7.57 18.82
CA ILE A 148 -12.35 6.29 19.24
C ILE A 148 -12.04 5.41 18.01
N VAL A 149 -12.97 5.32 17.04
CA VAL A 149 -12.78 4.49 15.84
C VAL A 149 -11.65 5.04 14.95
N THR A 150 -11.58 6.37 14.78
CA THR A 150 -10.50 7.02 14.00
C THR A 150 -9.13 6.72 14.59
N THR A 151 -8.99 6.79 15.92
CA THR A 151 -7.71 6.48 16.58
C THR A 151 -7.31 5.01 16.44
N LEU A 152 -8.29 4.11 16.34
CA LEU A 152 -8.03 2.68 16.28
C LEU A 152 -7.60 2.23 14.89
N ALA A 153 -8.33 2.68 13.85
CA ALA A 153 -7.95 2.47 12.46
C ALA A 153 -6.58 3.09 12.16
N GLN A 154 -6.34 4.32 12.60
CA GLN A 154 -5.05 4.99 12.46
C GLN A 154 -3.91 4.20 13.13
N LYS A 155 -4.09 3.76 14.38
CA LYS A 155 -3.07 2.97 15.09
C LYS A 155 -2.81 1.62 14.42
N ALA A 156 -3.86 0.95 13.96
CA ALA A 156 -3.73 -0.32 13.25
C ALA A 156 -2.99 -0.13 11.92
N PHE A 157 -3.31 0.93 11.18
CA PHE A 157 -2.62 1.32 9.96
C PHE A 157 -1.14 1.61 10.23
N ASP A 158 -0.82 2.43 11.22
CA ASP A 158 0.56 2.80 11.57
C ASP A 158 1.36 1.56 11.99
N ALA A 159 0.80 0.71 12.84
CA ALA A 159 1.47 -0.52 13.28
C ALA A 159 1.77 -1.47 12.12
N LEU A 160 0.79 -1.73 11.24
CA LEU A 160 0.97 -2.64 10.11
C LEU A 160 1.83 -2.05 9.00
N SER A 161 1.67 -0.76 8.70
CA SER A 161 2.49 -0.09 7.69
C SER A 161 3.96 -0.08 8.09
N GLN A 162 4.28 0.18 9.37
CA GLN A 162 5.67 0.07 9.84
C GLN A 162 6.24 -1.34 9.70
N VAL A 163 5.43 -2.37 10.00
CA VAL A 163 5.85 -3.77 9.85
C VAL A 163 6.14 -4.09 8.38
N GLY A 164 5.27 -3.71 7.45
CA GLY A 164 5.48 -4.00 6.03
C GLY A 164 6.57 -3.15 5.38
N CYS A 165 6.71 -1.87 5.78
CA CYS A 165 7.80 -1.00 5.33
C CYS A 165 9.18 -1.45 5.83
N SER A 166 9.24 -2.18 6.95
CA SER A 166 10.48 -2.77 7.46
C SER A 166 10.86 -4.08 6.76
N GLN A 167 9.90 -4.76 6.10
CA GLN A 167 10.18 -5.97 5.32
C GLN A 167 10.88 -5.61 4.01
N ALA A 168 11.90 -6.40 3.64
CA ALA A 168 12.61 -6.22 2.38
C ALA A 168 11.76 -6.68 1.19
N LEU A 169 11.73 -5.88 0.12
CA LEU A 169 11.18 -6.28 -1.18
C LEU A 169 12.23 -7.13 -1.91
N ARG A 170 12.23 -8.45 -1.69
CA ARG A 170 13.20 -9.40 -2.31
C ARG A 170 12.57 -10.09 -3.51
N GLU A 171 13.38 -10.51 -4.48
CA GLU A 171 12.95 -11.56 -5.42
C GLU A 171 12.78 -12.86 -4.62
N THR A 172 11.55 -13.34 -4.50
CA THR A 172 11.27 -14.64 -3.90
C THR A 172 11.14 -15.67 -5.00
N ASP A 173 11.98 -16.71 -4.94
CA ASP A 173 11.76 -17.95 -5.67
C ASP A 173 10.33 -18.47 -5.38
N ALA A 174 9.65 -18.90 -6.44
CA ALA A 174 8.38 -19.65 -6.49
C ALA A 174 7.61 -19.79 -5.15
N GLY A 175 7.06 -18.69 -4.63
CA GLY A 175 6.40 -18.68 -3.31
C GLY A 175 5.62 -17.42 -2.92
N GLY A 176 5.31 -16.55 -3.88
CA GLY A 176 4.07 -15.73 -3.94
C GLY A 176 3.77 -14.62 -2.93
N SER A 177 3.72 -14.84 -1.61
CA SER A 177 2.86 -14.00 -0.75
C SER A 177 3.54 -12.87 0.04
N SER A 178 4.85 -12.92 0.24
CA SER A 178 5.53 -11.98 1.15
C SER A 178 5.68 -10.56 0.59
N ASN A 179 5.85 -10.40 -0.73
CA ASN A 179 6.12 -9.09 -1.33
C ASN A 179 4.88 -8.21 -1.40
N ASP A 180 3.70 -8.80 -1.55
CA ASP A 180 2.46 -8.05 -1.76
C ASP A 180 2.12 -7.15 -0.57
N PHE A 181 2.25 -7.66 0.66
CA PHE A 181 2.05 -6.85 1.86
C PHE A 181 3.11 -5.76 2.00
N ALA A 182 4.39 -6.08 1.78
CA ALA A 182 5.48 -5.12 1.90
C ALA A 182 5.36 -3.99 0.86
N LEU A 183 4.96 -4.33 -0.37
CA LEU A 183 4.64 -3.39 -1.43
C LEU A 183 3.42 -2.55 -1.04
N LEU A 184 2.35 -3.21 -0.62
CA LEU A 184 1.11 -2.59 -0.21
C LEU A 184 1.31 -1.58 0.92
N SER A 185 2.04 -1.94 1.97
CA SER A 185 2.35 -1.05 3.10
C SER A 185 3.03 0.23 2.66
N ARG A 186 4.00 0.13 1.74
CA ARG A 186 4.69 1.30 1.20
C ARG A 186 3.75 2.18 0.38
N VAL A 187 2.96 1.57 -0.51
CA VAL A 187 2.03 2.30 -1.37
C VAL A 187 0.95 2.98 -0.55
N LEU A 188 0.30 2.28 0.39
CA LEU A 188 -0.70 2.89 1.26
C LEU A 188 -0.11 3.93 2.20
N ALA A 189 1.12 3.74 2.72
CA ALA A 189 1.80 4.77 3.50
C ALA A 189 2.00 6.06 2.68
N MET A 190 2.36 5.96 1.40
CA MET A 190 2.43 7.11 0.50
C MET A 190 1.04 7.71 0.26
N LEU A 191 0.01 6.90 0.01
CA LEU A 191 -1.34 7.40 -0.25
C LEU A 191 -2.01 8.04 0.98
N SER A 192 -1.65 7.59 2.19
CA SER A 192 -2.06 8.23 3.45
C SER A 192 -1.43 9.61 3.66
N PHE A 193 -0.31 9.90 2.96
CA PHE A 193 0.39 11.18 3.04
C PHE A 193 0.05 12.09 1.86
N THR A 194 -0.05 11.52 0.66
CA THR A 194 -0.41 12.21 -0.58
C THR A 194 -1.49 11.39 -1.28
N PRO A 195 -2.78 11.69 -1.04
CA PRO A 195 -3.90 11.00 -1.65
C PRO A 195 -3.77 10.91 -3.17
N LEU A 196 -4.16 9.77 -3.73
CA LEU A 196 -4.01 9.50 -5.16
C LEU A 196 -4.80 10.50 -6.03
N SER A 197 -5.94 10.98 -5.57
CA SER A 197 -6.73 12.02 -6.25
C SER A 197 -5.96 13.32 -6.40
N LEU A 198 -5.26 13.76 -5.34
CA LEU A 198 -4.39 14.93 -5.40
C LEU A 198 -3.17 14.69 -6.28
N LEU A 199 -2.57 13.49 -6.24
CA LEU A 199 -1.46 13.13 -7.14
C LEU A 199 -1.88 13.18 -8.61
N PHE A 200 -3.06 12.67 -8.94
CA PHE A 200 -3.63 12.76 -10.29
C PHE A 200 -3.89 14.20 -10.69
N CYS A 201 -4.60 14.97 -9.86
CA CYS A 201 -4.86 16.38 -10.13
C CYS A 201 -3.55 17.16 -10.34
N TYR A 202 -2.54 16.97 -9.48
CA TYR A 202 -1.24 17.62 -9.59
C TYR A 202 -0.58 17.40 -10.95
N ASN A 203 -0.62 16.15 -11.42
CA ASN A 203 -0.02 15.73 -12.69
C ASN A 203 -0.89 16.07 -13.91
N LYS A 204 -1.99 16.81 -13.75
CA LYS A 204 -3.00 17.14 -14.78
C LYS A 204 -3.81 15.95 -15.28
N TRP A 205 -4.00 14.93 -14.45
CA TRP A 205 -4.80 13.76 -14.78
C TRP A 205 -6.22 14.02 -14.30
N GLN A 206 -7.20 13.87 -15.20
CA GLN A 206 -8.64 13.94 -14.89
C GLN A 206 -9.05 15.20 -14.10
N THR A 207 -8.46 16.36 -14.43
CA THR A 207 -8.69 17.61 -13.69
C THR A 207 -8.72 18.83 -14.59
N THR A 208 -9.21 19.94 -14.04
CA THR A 208 -9.15 21.28 -14.66
C THR A 208 -7.88 22.01 -14.20
N ASP A 209 -7.53 23.12 -14.85
CA ASP A 209 -6.40 23.96 -14.41
C ASP A 209 -6.60 24.48 -12.96
N ILE A 210 -7.85 24.75 -12.57
CA ILE A 210 -8.20 25.14 -11.19
C ILE A 210 -7.93 23.98 -10.23
N GLY A 211 -8.38 22.77 -10.58
CA GLY A 211 -8.15 21.57 -9.78
C GLY A 211 -6.66 21.25 -9.62
N GLN A 212 -5.88 21.44 -10.68
CA GLN A 212 -4.42 21.30 -10.62
C GLN A 212 -3.80 22.35 -9.68
N SER A 213 -4.18 23.62 -9.80
CA SER A 213 -3.64 24.70 -8.96
C SER A 213 -3.95 24.46 -7.48
N ASN A 214 -5.16 23.99 -7.17
CA ASN A 214 -5.56 23.65 -5.81
C ASN A 214 -4.73 22.47 -5.27
N ALA A 215 -4.62 21.38 -6.04
CA ALA A 215 -3.82 20.22 -5.67
C ALA A 215 -2.33 20.59 -5.47
N ARG A 216 -1.79 21.48 -6.30
CA ARG A 216 -0.43 21.99 -6.15
C ARG A 216 -0.25 22.74 -4.84
N SER A 217 -1.16 23.66 -4.50
CA SER A 217 -1.11 24.40 -3.24
C SER A 217 -1.17 23.46 -2.03
N GLU A 218 -2.12 22.52 -2.04
CA GLU A 218 -2.33 21.58 -0.94
C GLU A 218 -1.15 20.64 -0.76
N LEU A 219 -0.67 19.97 -1.82
CA LEU A 219 0.46 19.05 -1.73
C LEU A 219 1.77 19.77 -1.38
N SER A 220 1.96 21.00 -1.86
CA SER A 220 3.11 21.82 -1.46
C SER A 220 3.09 22.10 0.03
N ASN A 221 1.95 22.52 0.57
CA ASN A 221 1.80 22.76 2.01
C ASN A 221 2.05 21.47 2.81
N THR A 222 1.46 20.35 2.40
CA THR A 222 1.62 19.05 3.08
C THR A 222 3.06 18.58 3.12
N ILE A 223 3.77 18.64 1.99
CA ILE A 223 5.19 18.22 1.90
C ILE A 223 6.08 19.13 2.73
N LEU A 224 5.89 20.46 2.65
CA LEU A 224 6.74 21.42 3.33
C LEU A 224 6.53 21.42 4.85
N GLN A 225 5.31 21.16 5.32
CA GLN A 225 5.03 21.02 6.75
C GLN A 225 5.61 19.73 7.34
N ASN A 226 5.78 18.68 6.52
CA ASN A 226 6.17 17.35 6.98
C ASN A 226 7.30 16.74 6.13
N VAL A 227 8.41 17.47 5.98
CA VAL A 227 9.55 17.06 5.13
C VAL A 227 10.13 15.70 5.53
N SER A 228 10.17 15.38 6.82
CA SER A 228 10.62 14.06 7.31
C SER A 228 9.76 12.93 6.73
N ARG A 229 8.42 13.06 6.81
CA ARG A 229 7.49 12.09 6.22
C ARG A 229 7.60 12.04 4.69
N ALA A 230 7.85 13.18 4.06
CA ALA A 230 8.10 13.23 2.62
C ALA A 230 9.37 12.45 2.21
N ARG A 231 10.46 12.56 2.98
CA ARG A 231 11.69 11.77 2.76
C ARG A 231 11.46 10.26 2.96
N HIS A 232 10.65 9.86 3.94
CA HIS A 232 10.26 8.45 4.12
C HIS A 232 9.46 7.93 2.91
N CYS A 233 8.49 8.69 2.42
CA CYS A 233 7.71 8.31 1.23
C CYS A 233 8.59 8.22 -0.01
N LEU A 234 9.56 9.14 -0.17
CA LEU A 234 10.54 9.07 -1.27
C LEU A 234 11.42 7.81 -1.17
N TYR A 235 11.85 7.46 0.04
CA TYR A 235 12.61 6.23 0.28
C TYR A 235 11.77 4.98 -0.08
N TYR A 236 10.51 4.93 0.32
CA TYR A 236 9.60 3.83 -0.04
C TYR A 236 9.39 3.73 -1.55
N ALA A 237 9.16 4.86 -2.23
CA ALA A 237 9.04 4.89 -3.68
C ALA A 237 10.31 4.34 -4.36
N ALA A 238 11.49 4.69 -3.85
CA ALA A 238 12.77 4.22 -4.40
C ALA A 238 12.95 2.71 -4.25
N GLN A 239 12.56 2.15 -3.10
CA GLN A 239 12.57 0.70 -2.87
C GLN A 239 11.62 -0.04 -3.82
N VAL A 240 10.41 0.49 -4.03
CA VAL A 240 9.42 -0.12 -4.93
C VAL A 240 9.87 -0.06 -6.40
N LEU A 241 10.39 1.10 -6.85
CA LEU A 241 10.94 1.19 -8.20
C LEU A 241 12.09 0.20 -8.39
N GLN A 242 12.98 0.09 -7.41
CA GLN A 242 14.09 -0.86 -7.47
C GLN A 242 13.60 -2.32 -7.58
N HIS A 243 12.54 -2.69 -6.86
CA HIS A 243 11.92 -4.01 -6.96
C HIS A 243 11.42 -4.30 -8.38
N PHE A 244 10.68 -3.37 -8.99
CA PHE A 244 10.13 -3.58 -10.35
C PHE A 244 11.16 -3.40 -11.48
N ARG A 245 12.42 -3.11 -11.17
CA ARG A 245 13.49 -3.19 -12.18
C ARG A 245 13.83 -4.63 -12.56
N THR A 246 13.64 -5.56 -11.62
CA THR A 246 13.98 -6.96 -11.81
C THR A 246 12.71 -7.83 -11.85
N THR A 247 11.66 -7.43 -11.12
CA THR A 247 10.32 -8.03 -11.19
C THR A 247 9.46 -7.39 -12.28
N ARG A 248 8.74 -8.19 -13.06
CA ARG A 248 7.78 -7.68 -14.06
C ARG A 248 6.44 -7.35 -13.38
N PRO A 249 5.92 -6.11 -13.48
CA PRO A 249 4.59 -5.79 -12.99
C PRO A 249 3.52 -6.64 -13.70
N ALA A 250 2.71 -7.37 -12.94
CA ALA A 250 1.69 -8.25 -13.50
C ALA A 250 0.28 -7.96 -12.93
N THR A 251 0.20 -7.57 -11.66
CA THR A 251 -1.07 -7.33 -10.97
C THR A 251 -1.48 -5.86 -11.02
N VAL A 252 -2.75 -5.56 -10.71
CA VAL A 252 -3.23 -4.17 -10.55
C VAL A 252 -2.46 -3.47 -9.43
N LEU A 253 -2.16 -4.15 -8.32
CA LEU A 253 -1.36 -3.60 -7.24
C LEU A 253 0.06 -3.24 -7.71
N ASP A 254 0.69 -4.08 -8.53
CA ASP A 254 2.04 -3.80 -9.06
C ASP A 254 2.03 -2.55 -9.94
N ILE A 255 1.07 -2.51 -10.86
CA ILE A 255 0.95 -1.47 -11.88
C ILE A 255 0.58 -0.14 -11.22
N MET A 256 -0.41 -0.14 -10.31
CA MET A 256 -0.81 1.09 -9.63
C MET A 256 0.22 1.49 -8.58
N GLY A 257 0.81 0.55 -7.86
CA GLY A 257 1.89 0.81 -6.91
C GLY A 257 3.10 1.47 -7.56
N CYS A 258 3.57 0.92 -8.69
CA CYS A 258 4.66 1.54 -9.45
C CYS A 258 4.26 2.92 -10.02
N LEU A 259 3.01 3.10 -10.48
CA LEU A 259 2.53 4.41 -10.93
C LEU A 259 2.56 5.44 -9.78
N VAL A 260 2.00 5.11 -8.62
CA VAL A 260 2.01 5.98 -7.43
C VAL A 260 3.43 6.41 -7.08
N CYS A 261 4.38 5.47 -7.10
CA CYS A 261 5.78 5.78 -6.81
C CYS A 261 6.37 6.79 -7.79
N VAL A 262 6.12 6.63 -9.10
CA VAL A 262 6.60 7.56 -10.13
C VAL A 262 6.00 8.95 -9.93
N LEU A 263 4.67 9.03 -9.76
CA LEU A 263 3.99 10.32 -9.55
C LEU A 263 4.44 11.02 -8.27
N TYR A 264 4.63 10.26 -7.19
CA TYR A 264 5.13 10.78 -5.93
C TYR A 264 6.57 11.32 -6.07
N MET A 265 7.46 10.60 -6.74
CA MET A 265 8.84 11.08 -6.97
C MET A 265 8.85 12.36 -7.80
N VAL A 266 8.00 12.45 -8.83
CA VAL A 266 7.86 13.67 -9.65
C VAL A 266 7.39 14.84 -8.79
N LEU A 267 6.36 14.62 -7.96
CA LEU A 267 5.86 15.62 -7.01
C LEU A 267 6.97 16.10 -6.07
N TYR A 268 7.70 15.15 -5.47
CA TYR A 268 8.77 15.46 -4.53
C TYR A 268 9.86 16.32 -5.17
N VAL A 269 10.34 15.92 -6.36
CA VAL A 269 11.34 16.66 -7.12
C VAL A 269 10.81 18.06 -7.44
N ASP A 270 9.60 18.18 -7.96
CA ASP A 270 9.07 19.47 -8.39
C ASP A 270 8.90 20.46 -7.21
N ILE A 271 8.45 20.00 -6.04
CA ILE A 271 8.24 20.88 -4.88
C ILE A 271 9.55 21.21 -4.15
N ILE A 272 10.41 20.22 -3.92
CA ILE A 272 11.63 20.41 -3.11
C ILE A 272 12.71 21.14 -3.91
N GLU A 273 12.77 20.96 -5.23
CA GLU A 273 13.75 21.66 -6.08
C GLU A 273 13.37 23.12 -6.32
N GLN A 274 12.08 23.45 -6.42
CA GLN A 274 11.61 24.84 -6.53
C GLN A 274 11.98 25.70 -5.30
N GLN A 275 12.36 25.09 -4.19
CA GLN A 275 12.77 25.74 -2.95
C GLN A 275 14.27 26.07 -2.87
N ASP A 276 15.11 25.59 -3.80
CA ASP A 276 16.55 25.92 -3.84
C ASP A 276 16.84 26.95 -4.95
N PRO A 277 16.63 28.26 -4.70
CA PRO A 277 16.96 29.32 -5.67
C PRO A 277 18.47 29.45 -5.92
N ASP A 278 19.33 28.82 -5.11
CA ASP A 278 20.78 28.84 -5.28
C ASP A 278 21.29 27.77 -6.24
N SER A 279 20.48 26.75 -6.56
CA SER A 279 20.83 25.69 -7.53
C SER A 279 21.04 26.25 -8.95
N ALA A 280 20.20 27.19 -9.38
CA ALA A 280 20.31 27.89 -10.67
C ALA A 280 21.51 28.87 -10.72
N ARG A 281 21.91 29.44 -9.58
CA ARG A 281 23.03 30.41 -9.49
C ARG A 281 24.39 29.72 -9.38
N ARG A 282 24.43 28.47 -8.93
CA ARG A 282 25.67 27.69 -8.76
C ARG A 282 26.19 27.05 -10.06
N GLY A 283 25.53 27.31 -11.19
CA GLY A 283 25.99 26.92 -12.54
C GLY A 283 27.22 27.68 -13.05
N ALA A 284 27.69 28.72 -12.36
CA ALA A 284 28.88 29.46 -12.73
C ALA A 284 29.90 29.52 -11.58
N GLY A 285 30.88 28.60 -11.59
CA GLY A 285 32.23 28.91 -11.11
C GLY A 285 32.57 28.68 -9.63
N VAL A 286 31.79 27.96 -8.83
CA VAL A 286 32.24 27.54 -7.49
C VAL A 286 32.52 26.05 -7.49
N LYS A 287 33.80 25.68 -7.37
CA LYS A 287 34.30 24.33 -7.10
C LYS A 287 33.40 23.70 -6.03
N THR A 288 32.60 22.73 -6.44
CA THR A 288 31.62 22.05 -5.60
C THR A 288 32.34 21.42 -4.42
N SER A 289 32.14 22.00 -3.23
CA SER A 289 32.25 21.22 -1.99
C SER A 289 31.40 19.98 -2.20
N SER A 290 32.05 18.81 -2.24
CA SER A 290 31.47 17.47 -2.31
C SER A 290 30.06 17.43 -1.72
N MET A 291 29.04 17.52 -2.57
CA MET A 291 27.66 17.45 -2.12
C MET A 291 27.37 15.97 -1.93
N GLU A 292 27.44 15.52 -0.67
CA GLU A 292 27.35 14.10 -0.33
C GLU A 292 26.04 13.50 -0.84
N ILE A 293 26.15 12.33 -1.46
CA ILE A 293 25.06 11.62 -2.13
C ILE A 293 24.50 10.57 -1.17
N ILE A 294 23.18 10.41 -1.16
CA ILE A 294 22.53 9.26 -0.53
C ILE A 294 21.88 8.38 -1.60
N ARG A 295 22.33 7.13 -1.69
CA ARG A 295 21.76 6.13 -2.59
C ARG A 295 20.63 5.41 -1.88
N LEU A 296 19.40 5.72 -2.28
CA LEU A 296 18.19 5.19 -1.62
C LEU A 296 17.99 3.68 -1.87
N ASP A 297 18.64 3.14 -2.90
CA ASP A 297 18.58 1.72 -3.28
C ASP A 297 19.60 0.83 -2.58
N GLN A 298 20.71 1.42 -2.13
CA GLN A 298 21.90 0.72 -1.61
C GLN A 298 22.34 1.34 -0.30
N VAL A 299 21.40 1.54 0.63
CA VAL A 299 21.73 2.09 1.93
C VAL A 299 22.54 1.04 2.71
N VAL A 300 23.84 1.27 2.82
CA VAL A 300 24.77 0.45 3.61
C VAL A 300 24.85 0.93 5.07
N ASP A 301 24.58 2.22 5.30
CA ASP A 301 24.64 2.88 6.61
C ASP A 301 23.25 3.33 7.05
N VAL A 302 22.72 2.65 8.07
CA VAL A 302 21.38 2.87 8.64
C VAL A 302 21.31 4.20 9.39
N ASP A 303 22.38 4.58 10.07
CA ASP A 303 22.44 5.84 10.83
C ASP A 303 22.43 7.03 9.86
N LEU A 304 23.18 6.91 8.77
CA LEU A 304 23.19 7.94 7.73
C LEU A 304 21.81 8.12 7.07
N LEU A 305 21.12 7.02 6.78
CA LEU A 305 19.75 7.06 6.25
C LEU A 305 18.80 7.68 7.26
N ASN A 306 18.87 7.28 8.53
CA ASN A 306 18.01 7.84 9.57
C ASN A 306 18.24 9.35 9.74
N ASP A 307 19.49 9.82 9.72
CA ASP A 307 19.79 11.24 9.77
C ASP A 307 19.24 11.99 8.54
N TRP A 308 19.29 11.37 7.36
CA TRP A 308 18.67 11.96 6.17
C TRP A 308 17.14 11.98 6.29
N LEU A 309 16.52 10.88 6.70
CA LEU A 309 15.07 10.78 6.88
C LEU A 309 14.55 11.80 7.92
N GLN A 310 15.32 12.05 8.98
CA GLN A 310 15.00 13.03 10.03
C GLN A 310 15.42 14.47 9.69
N VAL A 311 15.79 14.75 8.44
CA VAL A 311 16.17 16.11 7.98
C VAL A 311 17.40 16.68 8.70
N ARG A 312 18.25 15.83 9.27
CA ARG A 312 19.49 16.23 9.96
C ARG A 312 20.64 16.46 9.00
N ASN A 313 20.59 15.88 7.80
CA ASN A 313 21.53 16.15 6.71
C ASN A 313 20.79 16.43 5.39
N ASN A 314 21.43 17.17 4.48
CA ASN A 314 20.86 17.58 3.19
C ASN A 314 21.53 16.88 2.00
N LYS A 315 21.80 15.57 2.16
CA LYS A 315 22.36 14.76 1.08
C LYS A 315 21.40 14.67 -0.10
N ARG A 316 21.97 14.66 -1.31
CA ARG A 316 21.19 14.57 -2.54
C ARG A 316 20.75 13.12 -2.79
N PRO A 317 19.45 12.85 -2.94
CA PRO A 317 18.97 11.51 -3.21
C PRO A 317 19.33 11.09 -4.64
N HIS A 318 19.84 9.86 -4.76
CA HIS A 318 20.12 9.19 -6.01
C HIS A 318 19.30 7.91 -6.09
N VAL A 319 18.59 7.73 -7.22
CA VAL A 319 17.80 6.53 -7.53
C VAL A 319 18.39 5.88 -8.78
N PRO A 320 18.73 4.58 -8.77
CA PRO A 320 19.26 3.90 -9.94
C PRO A 320 18.33 4.03 -11.15
N GLY A 321 18.90 4.17 -12.36
CA GLY A 321 18.14 4.28 -13.61
C GLY A 321 17.57 5.68 -13.86
N VAL A 322 17.33 6.45 -12.80
CA VAL A 322 16.91 7.84 -12.87
C VAL A 322 18.10 8.80 -12.71
N GLY A 323 19.03 8.47 -11.81
CA GLY A 323 20.16 9.31 -11.42
C GLY A 323 19.82 10.24 -10.25
N PHE A 324 20.40 11.44 -10.26
CA PHE A 324 20.12 12.45 -9.24
C PHE A 324 18.74 13.06 -9.39
N LEU A 325 18.05 13.22 -8.26
CA LEU A 325 16.74 13.88 -8.16
C LEU A 325 16.90 15.39 -7.90
N HIS A 326 17.78 16.07 -8.63
CA HIS A 326 18.15 17.47 -8.39
C HIS A 326 18.63 18.18 -9.68
N ASN A 327 18.12 17.80 -10.85
CA ASN A 327 18.56 18.43 -12.10
C ASN A 327 17.45 18.54 -13.13
N ASP A 328 17.65 19.45 -14.07
CA ASP A 328 16.84 19.59 -15.27
C ASP A 328 16.75 18.23 -15.98
N GLY A 329 15.52 17.74 -16.14
CA GLY A 329 15.24 16.46 -16.79
C GLY A 329 15.17 15.24 -15.87
N SER A 330 15.38 15.38 -14.56
CA SER A 330 15.11 14.29 -13.59
C SER A 330 13.66 13.78 -13.66
N ILE A 331 12.68 14.69 -13.75
CA ILE A 331 11.26 14.38 -13.96
C ILE A 331 11.05 13.57 -15.25
N LEU A 332 11.68 13.98 -16.36
CA LEU A 332 11.57 13.26 -17.63
C LEU A 332 12.17 11.85 -17.53
N ARG A 333 13.32 11.71 -16.85
CA ARG A 333 13.95 10.40 -16.61
C ARG A 333 13.11 9.52 -15.69
N LEU A 334 12.41 10.08 -14.70
CA LEU A 334 11.45 9.35 -13.86
C LEU A 334 10.32 8.76 -14.70
N TYR A 335 9.70 9.56 -15.57
CA TYR A 335 8.64 9.06 -16.46
C TYR A 335 9.15 8.00 -17.43
N ARG A 336 10.37 8.16 -18.00
CA ARG A 336 10.97 7.13 -18.87
C ARG A 336 11.24 5.83 -18.12
N GLU A 337 11.80 5.92 -16.91
CA GLU A 337 12.09 4.73 -16.12
C GLU A 337 10.80 4.01 -15.70
N GLY A 338 9.78 4.77 -15.29
CA GLY A 338 8.44 4.22 -15.04
C GLY A 338 7.84 3.56 -16.28
N SER A 339 7.93 4.21 -17.45
CA SER A 339 7.46 3.63 -18.71
C SER A 339 8.17 2.32 -19.05
N ARG A 340 9.51 2.28 -18.90
CA ARG A 340 10.34 1.10 -19.13
C ARG A 340 9.94 -0.06 -18.21
N ILE A 341 9.74 0.22 -16.93
CA ILE A 341 9.29 -0.78 -15.94
C ILE A 341 7.92 -1.35 -16.35
N MET A 342 6.96 -0.47 -16.69
CA MET A 342 5.62 -0.89 -17.12
C MET A 342 5.64 -1.66 -18.45
N ALA A 343 6.55 -1.30 -19.37
CA ALA A 343 6.72 -1.99 -20.64
C ALA A 343 7.12 -3.45 -20.45
N ASN A 344 7.91 -3.77 -19.41
CA ASN A 344 8.26 -5.16 -19.07
C ASN A 344 7.03 -6.02 -18.72
N GLY A 345 5.98 -5.41 -18.14
CA GLY A 345 4.71 -6.05 -17.82
C GLY A 345 3.69 -6.05 -18.96
N SER A 346 3.95 -5.33 -20.06
CA SER A 346 2.96 -5.08 -21.14
C SER A 346 2.51 -6.32 -21.91
N SER A 347 3.30 -7.41 -21.86
CA SER A 347 2.94 -8.71 -22.47
C SER A 347 1.91 -9.48 -21.65
N ILE A 348 1.80 -9.18 -20.35
CA ILE A 348 0.94 -9.89 -19.40
C ILE A 348 -0.29 -9.04 -19.05
N SER A 349 -0.15 -7.72 -19.03
CA SER A 349 -1.24 -6.80 -18.67
C SER A 349 -1.44 -5.67 -19.68
N ARG A 350 -2.69 -5.54 -20.17
CA ARG A 350 -3.10 -4.40 -21.01
C ARG A 350 -2.97 -3.08 -20.26
N MET A 351 -3.27 -3.07 -18.97
CA MET A 351 -3.17 -1.88 -18.13
C MET A 351 -1.72 -1.39 -18.03
N ALA A 352 -0.76 -2.31 -17.85
CA ALA A 352 0.67 -1.99 -17.85
C ALA A 352 1.09 -1.37 -19.19
N LYS A 353 0.60 -1.90 -20.32
CA LYS A 353 0.84 -1.32 -21.65
C LYS A 353 0.29 0.11 -21.79
N VAL A 354 -0.95 0.34 -21.35
CA VAL A 354 -1.59 1.67 -21.42
C VAL A 354 -0.82 2.69 -20.56
N ILE A 355 -0.49 2.33 -19.32
CA ILE A 355 0.23 3.21 -18.41
C ILE A 355 1.67 3.45 -18.90
N SER A 356 2.34 2.43 -19.45
CA SER A 356 3.66 2.58 -20.08
C SER A 356 3.64 3.66 -21.18
N ASN A 357 2.65 3.60 -22.08
CA ASN A 357 2.49 4.59 -23.15
C ASN A 357 2.18 5.99 -22.62
N LEU A 358 1.37 6.08 -21.56
CA LEU A 358 1.04 7.35 -20.91
C LEU A 358 2.29 7.99 -20.28
N LEU A 359 3.08 7.22 -19.54
CA LEU A 359 4.32 7.71 -18.94
C LEU A 359 5.36 8.08 -20.02
N GLU A 360 5.44 7.32 -21.11
CA GLU A 360 6.29 7.66 -22.27
C GLU A 360 5.86 8.99 -22.92
N SER A 361 4.56 9.26 -22.98
CA SER A 361 4.01 10.53 -23.46
C SER A 361 4.38 11.70 -22.54
N GLN A 362 4.27 11.51 -21.21
CA GLN A 362 4.72 12.51 -20.22
C GLN A 362 6.22 12.78 -20.34
N ALA A 363 7.03 11.74 -20.54
CA ALA A 363 8.47 11.85 -20.76
C ALA A 363 8.85 12.66 -22.02
N LYS A 364 7.92 12.83 -22.97
CA LYS A 364 8.07 13.67 -24.17
C LYS A 364 7.52 15.09 -23.97
N GLY A 365 6.96 15.40 -22.80
CA GLY A 365 6.37 16.70 -22.48
C GLY A 365 4.91 16.87 -22.91
N TYR A 366 4.25 15.79 -23.34
CA TYR A 366 2.83 15.85 -23.70
C TYR A 366 1.96 15.57 -22.47
N PRO A 367 1.07 16.51 -22.06
CA PRO A 367 0.17 16.27 -20.94
C PRO A 367 -0.82 15.13 -21.25
N PRO A 368 -1.39 14.49 -20.22
CA PRO A 368 -2.41 13.47 -20.41
C PRO A 368 -3.63 14.10 -21.08
N THR A 369 -4.22 13.41 -22.05
CA THR A 369 -5.49 13.83 -22.67
C THR A 369 -6.63 12.96 -22.16
N ASP A 370 -7.87 13.48 -22.12
CA ASP A 370 -9.06 12.75 -21.63
C ASP A 370 -9.26 11.38 -22.28
N ARG A 371 -8.85 11.21 -23.54
CA ARG A 371 -8.94 9.94 -24.29
C ARG A 371 -8.07 8.83 -23.70
N THR A 372 -7.09 9.17 -22.86
CA THR A 372 -6.15 8.20 -22.28
C THR A 372 -6.78 7.35 -21.17
N PHE A 373 -7.82 7.87 -20.50
CA PHE A 373 -8.50 7.18 -19.40
C PHE A 373 -9.68 6.31 -19.86
N ILE A 374 -10.23 6.55 -21.05
CA ILE A 374 -11.28 5.72 -21.65
C ILE A 374 -10.77 4.29 -21.94
N GLY A 375 -9.47 4.11 -22.11
CA GLY A 375 -8.85 2.79 -22.35
C GLY A 375 -8.52 1.97 -21.09
N LEU A 376 -8.77 2.52 -19.89
CA LEU A 376 -8.52 1.87 -18.59
C LEU A 376 -9.79 1.23 -17.98
N GLY A 377 -10.98 1.57 -18.51
CA GLY A 377 -12.27 1.03 -18.07
C GLY A 377 -12.67 -0.27 -18.75
#